data_AF-A0A7V2JJH9-F1
#
_entry.id   AF-A0A7V2JJH9-F1
#
_cell.length_a   1.000
_cell.length_b   1.000
_cell.length_c   1.000
_cell.angle_alpha   90.00
_cell.angle_beta   90.00
_cell.angle_gamma   90.00
#
_symmetry.space_group_name_H-M   'P 1'
#
loop_
_entity.id
_entity.type
_entity.pdbx_description
1 polymer ?
#
loop_
_entity_poly.entity_id
_entity_poly.type
_entity_poly.pdbx_seq_one_letter_code
_entity_poly.pdbx_strand_id
1 'polypeptide(L)'
;MALIRIVAICLMLFMIGCTSYDKKNYEGKVVDEEGKPIEGASVLLCYTGWDWDWSMAGGVPLVMGQPFCSEPVVTDELGKYKVVFAGPPSTTILARRRGWIQTKSVLADSGRVVLVARMFITNALQTITTKKKEFFGNENKMNLIPTIIVV
;
A
#
# COMPACT_ATOMS: atom_id res chain seq x y z
N MET A 1 3.93 -26.23 47.67
CA MET A 1 2.92 -25.59 46.78
C MET A 1 3.43 -24.36 46.01
N ALA A 2 4.41 -23.59 46.51
CA ALA A 2 4.92 -22.40 45.80
C ALA A 2 5.69 -22.71 44.49
N LEU A 3 6.44 -23.82 44.44
CA LEU A 3 7.24 -24.20 43.27
C LEU A 3 6.40 -24.45 42.00
N ILE A 4 5.21 -25.05 42.15
CA ILE A 4 4.32 -25.38 41.03
C ILE A 4 3.75 -24.12 40.37
N ARG A 5 3.49 -23.06 41.17
CA ARG A 5 2.98 -21.78 40.64
C ARG A 5 4.04 -21.02 39.82
N ILE A 6 5.31 -21.09 40.22
CA ILE A 6 6.42 -20.45 39.50
C ILE A 6 6.67 -21.14 38.15
N VAL A 7 6.61 -22.47 38.13
CA VAL A 7 6.77 -23.26 36.89
C VAL A 7 5.63 -22.99 35.91
N ALA A 8 4.39 -22.88 36.38
CA ALA A 8 3.24 -22.57 35.54
C ALA A 8 3.31 -21.17 34.89
N ILE A 9 3.81 -20.16 35.63
CA ILE A 9 3.98 -18.79 35.12
C ILE A 9 5.09 -18.74 34.06
N CYS A 10 6.21 -19.45 34.27
CA CYS A 10 7.27 -19.53 33.26
C CYS A 10 6.79 -20.21 31.97
N LEU A 11 5.98 -21.28 32.08
CA LEU A 11 5.44 -22.00 30.93
C LEU A 11 4.48 -21.15 30.07
N MET A 12 3.75 -20.20 30.66
CA MET A 12 2.89 -19.29 29.90
C MET A 12 3.67 -18.24 29.10
N LEU A 13 4.85 -17.81 29.56
CA LEU A 13 5.68 -16.82 28.85
C LEU A 13 6.32 -17.38 27.57
N PHE A 14 6.56 -18.69 27.50
CA PHE A 14 7.15 -19.32 26.31
C PHE A 14 6.16 -19.53 25.16
N MET A 15 4.85 -19.42 25.39
CA MET A 15 3.83 -19.64 24.34
C MET A 15 3.54 -18.40 23.47
N ILE A 16 4.14 -17.23 23.78
CA ILE A 16 3.87 -15.96 23.07
C ILE A 16 4.79 -15.77 21.84
N GLY A 17 5.73 -16.69 21.59
CA GLY A 17 6.87 -16.45 20.70
C GLY A 17 6.85 -17.12 19.32
N CYS A 18 5.74 -17.09 18.58
CA CYS A 18 5.75 -17.48 17.15
C CYS A 18 5.02 -16.45 16.29
N THR A 19 5.46 -15.18 16.31
CA THR A 19 5.24 -14.33 15.14
C THR A 19 6.12 -14.90 14.03
N SER A 20 5.53 -15.73 13.18
CA SER A 20 6.24 -16.36 12.04
C SER A 20 6.71 -15.25 11.10
N TYR A 21 7.99 -14.89 11.24
CA TYR A 21 8.77 -14.08 10.30
C TYR A 21 9.24 -14.94 9.11
N ASP A 22 8.49 -15.98 8.76
CA ASP A 22 8.87 -16.86 7.68
C ASP A 22 8.80 -16.10 6.35
N LYS A 23 9.95 -16.05 5.68
CA LYS A 23 10.07 -15.45 4.36
C LYS A 23 9.21 -16.25 3.38
N LYS A 24 8.30 -15.56 2.70
CA LYS A 24 7.46 -16.12 1.65
C LYS A 24 7.92 -15.61 0.29
N ASN A 25 7.75 -16.45 -0.73
CA ASN A 25 7.94 -16.06 -2.12
C ASN A 25 6.64 -15.47 -2.64
N TYR A 26 6.68 -14.21 -3.08
CA TYR A 26 5.59 -13.52 -3.74
C TYR A 26 5.94 -13.35 -5.22
N GLU A 27 5.11 -13.91 -6.09
CA GLU A 27 5.31 -13.90 -7.52
C GLU A 27 4.08 -13.31 -8.20
N GLY A 28 4.28 -12.59 -9.30
CA GLY A 28 3.17 -12.01 -10.04
C GLY A 28 3.60 -11.28 -11.29
N LYS A 29 2.66 -10.56 -11.89
CA LYS A 29 2.83 -9.84 -13.15
C LYS A 29 2.31 -8.40 -13.05
N VAL A 30 3.12 -7.45 -13.51
CA VAL A 30 2.70 -6.06 -13.71
C VAL A 30 2.27 -5.88 -15.16
N VAL A 31 1.05 -5.37 -15.35
CA VAL A 31 0.44 -5.16 -16.66
C VAL A 31 -0.18 -3.77 -16.78
N ASP A 32 -0.40 -3.33 -18.01
CA ASP A 32 -1.20 -2.13 -18.30
C ASP A 32 -2.70 -2.43 -18.29
N GLU A 33 -3.51 -1.40 -18.60
CA GLU A 33 -4.96 -1.50 -18.73
C GLU A 33 -5.44 -2.49 -19.81
N GLU A 34 -4.63 -2.74 -20.85
CA GLU A 34 -4.91 -3.70 -21.91
C GLU A 34 -4.44 -5.13 -21.56
N GLY A 35 -3.75 -5.30 -20.43
CA GLY A 35 -3.17 -6.56 -19.99
C GLY A 35 -1.79 -6.86 -20.59
N LYS A 36 -1.17 -5.90 -21.28
CA LYS A 36 0.19 -6.06 -21.81
C LYS A 36 1.21 -5.96 -20.66
N PRO A 37 2.27 -6.77 -20.70
CA PRO A 37 3.30 -6.74 -19.67
C PRO A 37 4.05 -5.40 -19.63
N ILE A 38 4.40 -4.97 -18.42
CA ILE A 38 5.18 -3.77 -18.17
C ILE A 38 6.57 -4.18 -17.67
N GLU A 39 7.56 -4.12 -18.54
CA GLU A 39 8.98 -4.29 -18.21
C GLU A 39 9.54 -3.11 -17.39
N GLY A 40 10.52 -3.34 -16.51
CA GLY A 40 11.23 -2.25 -15.85
C GLY A 40 10.43 -1.52 -14.78
N ALA A 41 9.31 -2.10 -14.32
CA ALA A 41 8.56 -1.59 -13.18
C ALA A 41 9.24 -2.00 -11.88
N SER A 42 9.43 -1.06 -10.96
CA SER A 42 9.90 -1.32 -9.61
C SER A 42 8.73 -1.82 -8.76
N VAL A 43 8.83 -3.02 -8.20
CA VAL A 43 7.84 -3.66 -7.34
C VAL A 43 8.43 -3.83 -5.95
N LEU A 44 7.67 -3.46 -4.92
CA LEU A 44 8.01 -3.66 -3.53
C LEU A 44 6.76 -4.05 -2.74
N LEU A 45 6.94 -4.89 -1.72
CA LEU A 45 5.87 -5.31 -0.82
C LEU A 45 5.95 -4.48 0.44
N CYS A 46 4.84 -3.90 0.88
CA CYS A 46 4.77 -3.14 2.12
C CYS A 46 3.58 -3.56 2.98
N TYR A 47 3.76 -3.52 4.29
CA TYR A 47 2.67 -3.53 5.25
C TYR A 47 2.89 -2.44 6.29
N THR A 48 1.79 -2.03 6.94
CA THR A 48 1.83 -1.13 8.09
C THR A 48 1.80 -1.98 9.36
N GLY A 49 2.83 -1.84 10.18
CA GLY A 49 3.00 -2.63 11.40
C GLY A 49 3.13 -1.78 12.66
N TRP A 50 3.50 -2.48 13.73
CA TRP A 50 3.98 -1.88 14.97
C TRP A 50 5.47 -2.21 15.10
N ASP A 51 6.27 -1.23 15.50
CA ASP A 51 7.67 -1.42 15.85
C ASP A 51 7.92 -1.02 17.30
N TRP A 52 8.98 -1.56 17.87
CA TRP A 52 9.52 -1.10 19.15
C TRP A 52 10.54 0.01 18.91
N ASP A 53 10.14 1.25 19.12
CA ASP A 53 11.06 2.38 19.12
C ASP A 53 11.71 2.53 20.50
N TRP A 54 12.83 1.82 20.68
CA TRP A 54 13.65 1.87 21.89
C TRP A 54 14.29 3.24 22.16
N SER A 55 14.21 4.19 21.21
CA SER A 55 14.76 5.53 21.38
C SER A 55 13.82 6.49 22.14
N MET A 56 12.55 6.11 22.37
CA MET A 56 11.61 6.91 23.14
C MET A 56 11.94 6.87 24.64
N ALA A 57 12.69 7.86 25.12
CA ALA A 57 13.05 8.06 26.53
C ALA A 57 11.88 8.38 27.49
N GLY A 58 10.62 8.18 27.07
CA GLY A 58 9.41 8.72 27.72
C GLY A 58 8.30 7.72 28.04
N GLY A 59 8.50 6.41 27.81
CA GLY A 59 7.69 5.39 28.52
C GLY A 59 6.66 4.58 27.73
N VAL A 60 6.51 4.75 26.41
CA VAL A 60 5.77 3.77 25.58
C VAL A 60 6.44 3.59 24.22
N PRO A 61 7.35 2.61 24.06
CA PRO A 61 8.13 2.43 22.83
C PRO A 61 7.32 1.80 21.67
N LEU A 62 5.99 1.90 21.65
CA LEU A 62 5.16 1.31 20.60
C LEU A 62 4.80 2.35 19.55
N VAL A 63 5.41 2.26 18.37
CA VAL A 63 5.06 3.11 17.22
C VAL A 63 4.14 2.34 16.30
N MET A 64 2.89 2.82 16.20
CA MET A 64 1.91 2.32 15.24
C MET A 64 2.06 3.07 13.92
N GLY A 65 1.86 2.38 12.80
CA GLY A 65 1.77 3.05 11.50
C GLY A 65 3.07 3.06 10.71
N GLN A 66 4.14 2.44 11.21
CA GLN A 66 5.41 2.38 10.49
C GLN A 66 5.28 1.46 9.26
N PRO A 67 5.70 1.91 8.07
CA PRO A 67 5.72 1.07 6.89
C PRO A 67 6.96 0.17 6.92
N PHE A 68 6.75 -1.12 6.73
CA PHE A 68 7.82 -2.10 6.53
C PHE A 68 7.75 -2.59 5.10
N CYS A 69 8.83 -2.39 4.34
CA CYS A 69 8.87 -2.67 2.92
C CYS A 69 10.02 -3.59 2.55
N SER A 70 9.83 -4.40 1.51
CA SER A 70 10.90 -5.17 0.88
C SER A 70 11.87 -4.26 0.12
N GLU A 71 13.04 -4.80 -0.22
CA GLU A 71 13.86 -4.24 -1.28
C GLU A 71 13.06 -4.20 -2.60
N PRO A 72 13.24 -3.16 -3.44
CA PRO A 72 12.58 -3.07 -4.72
C PRO A 72 13.18 -4.08 -5.70
N VAL A 73 12.31 -4.79 -6.42
CA VAL A 73 12.70 -5.64 -7.56
C VAL A 73 12.20 -5.01 -8.85
N VAL A 74 12.88 -5.31 -9.96
CA VAL A 74 12.51 -4.80 -11.28
C VAL A 74 11.84 -5.93 -12.08
N THR A 75 10.74 -5.62 -12.77
CA THR A 75 10.06 -6.60 -13.62
C THR A 75 10.85 -6.92 -14.88
N ASP A 76 10.77 -8.18 -15.33
CA ASP A 76 11.36 -8.66 -16.59
C ASP A 76 10.56 -8.23 -17.83
N GLU A 77 11.00 -8.65 -19.02
CA GLU A 77 10.35 -8.38 -20.32
C GLU A 77 8.90 -8.90 -20.38
N LEU A 78 8.59 -9.94 -19.60
CA LEU A 78 7.24 -10.49 -19.47
C LEU A 78 6.44 -9.79 -18.35
N GLY A 79 6.97 -8.73 -17.76
CA GLY A 79 6.37 -8.00 -16.64
C GLY A 79 6.30 -8.81 -15.35
N LYS A 80 7.01 -9.93 -15.23
CA LYS A 80 6.99 -10.77 -14.03
C LYS A 80 7.94 -10.23 -12.97
N TYR A 81 7.58 -10.46 -11.72
CA TYR A 81 8.45 -10.18 -10.57
C TYR A 81 8.42 -11.35 -9.59
N LYS A 82 9.49 -11.45 -8.78
CA LYS A 82 9.60 -12.36 -7.64
C LYS A 82 10.25 -11.64 -6.49
N VAL A 83 9.57 -11.60 -5.34
CA VAL A 83 10.07 -10.96 -4.12
C VAL A 83 10.02 -11.96 -2.98
N VAL A 84 11.10 -12.03 -2.21
CA VAL A 84 11.15 -12.81 -0.97
C VAL A 84 10.94 -11.84 0.19
N PHE A 85 9.83 -11.98 0.91
CA PHE A 85 9.46 -11.03 1.96
C PHE A 85 8.79 -11.73 3.15
N ALA A 86 9.11 -11.28 4.37
CA ALA A 86 8.45 -11.74 5.59
C ALA A 86 7.41 -10.69 5.98
N GLY A 87 6.16 -10.91 5.56
CA GLY A 87 5.06 -9.99 5.81
C GLY A 87 3.78 -10.72 6.21
N PRO A 88 2.86 -10.02 6.91
CA PRO A 88 1.55 -10.56 7.24
C PRO A 88 0.69 -10.76 5.98
N PRO A 89 -0.43 -11.49 6.06
CA PRO A 89 -1.37 -11.61 4.94
C PRO A 89 -1.92 -10.28 4.41
N SER A 90 -1.91 -9.22 5.23
CA SER A 90 -2.30 -7.85 4.86
C SER A 90 -1.24 -7.09 4.06
N THR A 91 -0.14 -7.74 3.66
CA THR A 91 0.90 -7.11 2.84
C THR A 91 0.33 -6.66 1.50
N THR A 92 0.65 -5.43 1.13
CA THR A 92 0.24 -4.81 -0.13
C THR A 92 1.41 -4.72 -1.10
N ILE A 93 1.11 -4.75 -2.40
CA ILE A 93 2.08 -4.56 -3.46
C ILE A 93 2.04 -3.10 -3.91
N LEU A 94 3.22 -2.50 -4.00
CA LEU A 94 3.42 -1.19 -4.59
C LEU A 94 4.32 -1.34 -5.83
N ALA A 95 3.77 -1.00 -6.99
CA ALA A 95 4.48 -0.98 -8.25
C ALA A 95 4.64 0.47 -8.75
N ARG A 96 5.84 0.82 -9.22
CA ARG A 96 6.21 2.14 -9.72
C ARG A 96 6.93 2.01 -11.05
N ARG A 97 6.49 2.78 -12.04
CA ARG A 97 7.22 3.00 -13.30
C ARG A 97 7.05 4.45 -13.70
N ARG A 98 8.10 5.06 -14.27
CA ARG A 98 8.05 6.47 -14.68
C ARG A 98 6.91 6.69 -15.67
N GLY A 99 6.01 7.62 -15.35
CA GLY A 99 4.84 7.91 -16.19
C GLY A 99 3.63 7.00 -15.96
N TRP A 100 3.69 6.08 -14.99
CA TRP A 100 2.60 5.16 -14.65
C TRP A 100 2.15 5.35 -13.21
N ILE A 101 0.88 5.08 -12.92
CA ILE A 101 0.27 5.17 -11.59
C ILE A 101 -0.46 3.88 -11.29
N GLN A 102 -0.26 3.34 -10.09
CA GLN A 102 -1.07 2.25 -9.56
C GLN A 102 -2.39 2.83 -9.03
N THR A 103 -3.52 2.36 -9.55
CA THR A 103 -4.84 2.93 -9.22
C THR A 103 -5.49 2.30 -8.00
N LYS A 104 -5.07 1.10 -7.62
CA LYS A 104 -5.62 0.35 -6.48
C LYS A 104 -4.50 -0.32 -5.69
N SER A 105 -4.60 -0.31 -4.37
CA SER A 105 -3.78 -1.17 -3.53
C SER A 105 -4.16 -2.63 -3.81
N VAL A 106 -3.16 -3.47 -4.05
CA VAL A 106 -3.34 -4.89 -4.37
C VAL A 106 -2.70 -5.70 -3.25
N LEU A 107 -3.39 -6.72 -2.76
CA LEU A 107 -2.82 -7.65 -1.78
C LEU A 107 -1.73 -8.51 -2.44
N ALA A 108 -0.76 -8.93 -1.64
CA ALA A 108 0.40 -9.68 -2.10
C ALA A 108 0.06 -11.05 -2.74
N ASP A 109 -1.14 -11.57 -2.47
CA ASP A 109 -1.67 -12.84 -3.00
C ASP A 109 -2.33 -12.71 -4.39
N SER A 110 -2.66 -11.50 -4.85
CA SER A 110 -3.45 -11.29 -6.07
C SER A 110 -2.70 -11.63 -7.36
N GLY A 111 -1.37 -11.78 -7.32
CA GLY A 111 -0.52 -12.19 -8.46
C GLY A 111 -0.51 -11.26 -9.69
N ARG A 112 -1.35 -10.21 -9.72
CA ARG A 112 -1.49 -9.28 -10.85
C ARG A 112 -1.61 -7.85 -10.34
N VAL A 113 -0.73 -6.98 -10.83
CA VAL A 113 -0.75 -5.54 -10.55
C VAL A 113 -1.02 -4.80 -11.85
N VAL A 114 -1.98 -3.88 -11.82
CA VAL A 114 -2.33 -3.05 -12.97
C VAL A 114 -1.80 -1.64 -12.75
N LEU A 115 -1.01 -1.15 -13.70
CA LEU A 115 -0.60 0.24 -13.77
C LEU A 115 -1.33 0.93 -14.91
N VAL A 116 -1.66 2.21 -14.71
CA VAL A 116 -2.29 3.05 -15.73
C VAL A 116 -1.34 4.18 -16.10
N ALA A 117 -1.14 4.42 -17.39
CA ALA A 117 -0.28 5.51 -17.82
C ALA A 117 -0.89 6.86 -17.42
N ARG A 118 -0.08 7.75 -16.84
CA ARG A 118 -0.51 9.07 -16.33
C ARG A 118 -1.17 9.92 -17.41
N MET A 119 -0.75 9.78 -18.67
CA MET A 119 -1.34 10.50 -19.81
C MET A 119 -2.84 10.21 -19.97
N PHE A 120 -3.28 8.97 -19.75
CA PHE A 120 -4.70 8.62 -19.84
C PHE A 120 -5.52 9.28 -18.74
N ILE A 121 -4.99 9.35 -17.52
CA ILE A 121 -5.66 9.97 -16.38
C ILE A 121 -5.82 11.47 -16.62
N THR A 122 -4.78 12.15 -17.10
CA THR A 122 -4.85 13.59 -17.39
C THR A 122 -5.90 13.89 -18.47
N ASN A 123 -5.95 13.11 -19.55
CA ASN A 123 -6.93 13.28 -20.63
C ASN A 123 -8.36 13.01 -20.15
N ALA A 124 -8.56 11.98 -19.33
CA ALA A 124 -9.87 11.67 -18.74
C ALA A 124 -10.36 12.79 -17.81
N LEU A 125 -9.47 13.31 -16.96
CA LEU A 125 -9.79 14.42 -16.05
C LEU A 125 -10.14 15.72 -16.80
N GLN A 126 -9.42 16.03 -17.88
CA GLN A 126 -9.76 17.17 -18.73
C GLN A 126 -11.15 17.00 -19.36
N THR A 127 -11.47 15.81 -19.88
CA THR A 127 -12.77 15.51 -20.49
C THR A 127 -13.92 15.67 -19.49
N ILE A 128 -13.75 15.18 -18.26
CA ILE A 128 -14.73 15.33 -17.18
C ILE A 128 -14.90 16.81 -16.82
N THR A 129 -13.79 17.56 -16.77
CA THR A 129 -13.83 19.00 -16.43
C THR A 129 -14.56 19.80 -17.51
N THR A 130 -14.33 19.51 -18.80
CA THR A 130 -15.03 20.16 -19.91
C THR A 130 -16.53 19.85 -19.89
N LYS A 131 -16.91 18.57 -19.76
CA LYS A 131 -18.34 18.19 -19.64
C LYS A 131 -19.01 18.82 -18.42
N LYS A 132 -18.30 18.88 -17.28
CA LYS A 132 -18.80 19.56 -16.09
C LYS A 132 -19.01 21.05 -16.35
N LYS A 133 -18.11 21.73 -17.05
CA LYS A 133 -18.29 23.13 -17.45
C LYS A 133 -19.46 23.32 -18.41
N GLU A 134 -19.69 22.43 -19.36
CA GLU A 134 -20.86 22.49 -20.24
C GLU A 134 -22.18 22.27 -19.48
N PHE A 135 -22.18 21.35 -18.52
CA PHE A 135 -23.36 21.01 -17.73
C PHE A 135 -23.71 22.09 -16.70
N PHE A 136 -22.72 22.59 -15.94
CA PHE A 136 -22.93 23.58 -14.87
C PHE A 136 -22.72 25.04 -15.32
N GLY A 137 -22.04 25.27 -16.45
CA GLY A 137 -21.81 26.60 -17.01
C GLY A 137 -23.05 27.25 -17.60
N ASN A 138 -24.18 26.52 -17.68
CA ASN A 138 -25.47 27.06 -18.12
C ASN A 138 -26.37 27.51 -16.95
N GLU A 139 -25.95 27.31 -15.68
CA GLU A 139 -26.78 27.64 -14.51
C GLU A 139 -26.42 28.96 -13.80
N ASN A 140 -25.40 29.70 -14.24
CA ASN A 140 -25.12 31.03 -13.68
C ASN A 140 -25.74 32.18 -14.50
N LYS A 141 -27.06 32.27 -14.33
CA LYS A 141 -27.79 33.54 -14.15
C LYS A 141 -28.31 33.71 -12.72
N MET A 142 -27.72 33.05 -11.71
CA MET A 142 -28.06 33.31 -10.31
C MET A 142 -26.89 33.93 -9.56
N ASN A 143 -26.96 35.26 -9.41
CA ASN A 143 -26.18 36.05 -8.47
C ASN A 143 -26.40 35.52 -7.05
N LEU A 144 -25.51 34.66 -6.55
CA LEU A 144 -25.42 34.39 -5.12
C LEU A 144 -24.15 35.05 -4.59
N ILE A 145 -24.37 36.13 -3.85
CA ILE A 145 -23.38 36.86 -3.07
C ILE A 145 -22.82 35.89 -2.02
N PRO A 146 -21.50 35.58 -2.00
CA PRO A 146 -20.96 34.70 -1.00
C PRO A 146 -20.82 35.44 0.34
N THR A 147 -21.68 35.10 1.30
CA THR A 147 -21.44 35.41 2.72
C THR A 147 -20.43 34.40 3.25
N ILE A 148 -19.18 34.85 3.41
CA ILE A 148 -18.11 34.08 4.05
C ILE A 148 -18.34 34.13 5.56
N ILE A 149 -18.67 32.99 6.17
CA ILE A 149 -18.59 32.83 7.63
C ILE A 149 -17.34 32.01 7.91
N VAL A 150 -16.37 32.64 8.56
CA VAL A 150 -15.19 32.00 9.16
C VAL A 150 -15.60 31.57 10.57
N VAL A 151 -15.52 30.27 10.86
CA VAL A 151 -15.53 29.72 12.22
C VAL A 151 -14.38 28.75 12.34
#